data_AF-A0A7T1DU51-F1
#
_entry.id   AF-A0A7T1DU51-F1
#
_cell.length_a   1.000
_cell.length_b   1.000
_cell.length_c   1.000
_cell.angle_alpha   90.00
_cell.angle_beta   90.00
_cell.angle_gamma   90.00
#
_symmetry.space_group_name_H-M   'P 1'
#
loop_
_entity.id
_entity.type
_entity.pdbx_description
1 polymer ?
#
loop_
_entity_poly.entity_id
_entity_poly.type
_entity_poly.pdbx_seq_one_letter_code
_entity_poly.pdbx_strand_id
1 'polypeptide(L)'
;MLNEQTLNQLRALRLDGMVAALSDAATHITASELPFEQRLALLVQREVDWRDSKRLERLLKAARLKVSSACLEDIDWRASRGLSREVITSLAGGDWLRHGHNVLLTGATGCGKTWLACALGQQAARLGFSVLYTRAPRLLQELHVAHGDGSLGKRLAQLARLDLLILDDFGIAPIAAHERNDLLELLDDRVGTRSTLITSQLPVTAWHAWLDEPTLADAILDRIVHGSHKIALKGESMRKLTKAV
;
A
#
# COMPACT_ATOMS: atom_id res chain seq x y z
N MET A 1 40.19 18.33 -11.38
CA MET A 1 39.29 17.78 -12.42
C MET A 1 38.89 16.38 -11.98
N LEU A 2 37.58 16.06 -11.93
CA LEU A 2 37.14 14.70 -11.66
C LEU A 2 37.63 13.77 -12.78
N ASN A 3 38.13 12.60 -12.43
CA ASN A 3 38.60 11.63 -13.39
C ASN A 3 37.39 10.98 -14.10
N GLU A 4 37.15 11.34 -15.36
CA GLU A 4 36.10 10.75 -16.21
C GLU A 4 36.14 9.21 -16.24
N GLN A 5 37.34 8.63 -16.15
CA GLN A 5 37.50 7.18 -16.05
C GLN A 5 36.85 6.62 -14.79
N THR A 6 37.01 7.29 -13.64
CA THR A 6 36.42 6.89 -12.36
C THR A 6 34.89 7.01 -12.41
N LEU A 7 34.34 8.08 -13.00
CA LEU A 7 32.89 8.21 -13.15
C LEU A 7 32.30 7.07 -14.01
N ASN A 8 32.98 6.70 -15.09
CA ASN A 8 32.55 5.58 -15.94
C ASN A 8 32.64 4.23 -15.22
N GLN A 9 33.67 4.01 -14.40
CA GLN A 9 33.79 2.82 -13.55
C GLN A 9 32.66 2.75 -12.52
N LEU A 10 32.33 3.86 -11.86
CA LEU A 10 31.22 3.93 -10.91
C LEU A 10 29.87 3.63 -11.57
N ARG A 11 29.62 4.16 -12.78
CA ARG A 11 28.42 3.81 -13.57
C ARG A 11 28.37 2.32 -13.92
N ALA A 12 29.50 1.72 -14.31
CA ALA A 12 29.58 0.29 -14.60
C ALA A 12 29.26 -0.57 -13.36
N LEU A 13 29.59 -0.09 -12.17
CA LEU A 13 29.25 -0.71 -10.89
C LEU A 13 27.82 -0.39 -10.40
N ARG A 14 27.04 0.40 -11.14
CA ARG A 14 25.70 0.89 -10.75
C ARG A 14 25.72 1.68 -9.43
N LEU A 15 26.71 2.56 -9.29
CA LEU A 15 26.88 3.50 -8.17
C LEU A 15 26.45 4.91 -8.60
N ASP A 16 25.22 5.02 -9.09
CA ASP A 16 24.69 6.24 -9.72
C ASP A 16 24.54 7.40 -8.73
N GLY A 17 24.25 7.12 -7.45
CA GLY A 17 24.19 8.11 -6.39
C GLY A 17 25.57 8.68 -6.07
N MET A 18 26.63 7.85 -6.07
CA MET A 18 28.01 8.35 -5.95
C MET A 18 28.39 9.24 -7.14
N VAL A 19 28.01 8.85 -8.36
CA VAL A 19 28.27 9.64 -9.58
C VAL A 19 27.57 11.00 -9.50
N ALA A 20 26.31 11.02 -9.07
CA ALA A 20 25.55 12.25 -8.87
C ALA A 20 26.19 13.15 -7.80
N ALA A 21 26.55 12.59 -6.65
CA ALA A 21 27.20 13.31 -5.55
C ALA A 21 28.58 13.88 -5.96
N LEU A 22 29.36 13.13 -6.73
CA LEU A 22 30.66 13.59 -7.25
C LEU A 22 30.53 14.67 -8.33
N SER A 23 29.35 14.82 -8.93
CA SER A 23 29.08 15.86 -9.94
C SER A 23 28.39 17.09 -9.34
N ASP A 24 27.96 17.02 -8.08
CA ASP A 24 27.25 18.08 -7.35
C ASP A 24 28.23 19.03 -6.65
N ALA A 25 28.23 20.30 -7.07
CA ALA A 25 29.08 21.35 -6.51
C ALA A 25 28.84 21.59 -5.00
N ALA A 26 27.60 21.43 -4.52
CA ALA A 26 27.30 21.60 -3.10
C ALA A 26 27.98 20.52 -2.25
N THR A 27 27.95 19.28 -2.73
CA THR A 27 28.64 18.13 -2.10
C THR A 27 30.16 18.37 -2.01
N HIS A 28 30.78 18.97 -3.04
CA HIS A 28 32.22 19.31 -3.01
C HIS A 28 32.57 20.36 -1.96
N ILE A 29 31.75 21.39 -1.81
CA ILE A 29 31.98 22.47 -0.84
C ILE A 29 31.94 21.90 0.58
N THR A 30 30.89 21.13 0.91
CA THR A 30 30.73 20.52 2.23
C THR A 30 31.80 19.47 2.53
N ALA A 31 32.29 18.77 1.52
CA ALA A 31 33.31 17.72 1.68
C ALA A 31 34.74 18.25 1.77
N SER A 32 35.00 19.50 1.36
CA SER A 32 36.36 20.03 1.16
C SER A 32 37.23 20.04 2.43
N GLU A 33 36.62 20.28 3.60
CA GLU A 33 37.30 20.33 4.89
C GLU A 33 37.36 18.96 5.61
N LEU A 34 36.70 17.94 5.07
CA LEU A 34 36.60 16.63 5.70
C LEU A 34 37.81 15.74 5.37
N PRO A 35 38.29 14.91 6.32
CA PRO A 35 39.25 13.83 6.04
C PRO A 35 38.73 12.85 4.97
N PHE A 36 39.64 12.16 4.27
CA PHE A 36 39.29 11.24 3.19
C PHE A 36 38.20 10.23 3.59
N GLU A 37 38.35 9.56 4.74
CA GLU A 37 37.38 8.57 5.23
C GLU A 37 35.97 9.14 5.38
N GLN A 38 35.85 10.39 5.86
CA GLN A 38 34.55 11.04 6.02
C GLN A 38 33.95 11.45 4.67
N ARG A 39 34.77 11.88 3.71
CA ARG A 39 34.31 12.14 2.33
C ARG A 39 33.83 10.86 1.65
N LEU A 40 34.55 9.75 1.83
CA LEU A 40 34.15 8.45 1.30
C LEU A 40 32.84 7.98 1.93
N ALA A 41 32.70 8.10 3.26
CA ALA A 41 31.46 7.78 3.96
C ALA A 41 30.27 8.61 3.45
N LEU A 42 30.46 9.90 3.18
CA LEU A 42 29.43 10.76 2.58
C LEU A 42 28.99 10.26 1.21
N LEU A 43 29.93 9.90 0.33
CA LEU A 43 29.62 9.37 -1.00
C LEU A 43 28.88 8.04 -0.92
N VAL A 44 29.30 7.14 -0.03
CA VAL A 44 28.62 5.86 0.20
C VAL A 44 27.21 6.09 0.73
N GLN A 45 27.02 7.02 1.67
CA GLN A 45 25.69 7.37 2.17
C GLN A 45 24.79 7.93 1.04
N ARG A 46 25.33 8.77 0.15
CA ARG A 46 24.59 9.27 -1.02
C ARG A 46 24.13 8.17 -1.96
N GLU A 47 24.93 7.12 -2.12
CA GLU A 47 24.52 5.93 -2.89
C GLU A 47 23.38 5.17 -2.21
N VAL A 48 23.46 4.99 -0.89
CA VAL A 48 22.39 4.34 -0.11
C VAL A 48 21.09 5.14 -0.24
N ASP A 49 21.13 6.44 0.03
CA ASP A 49 19.98 7.35 -0.06
C ASP A 49 19.36 7.33 -1.47
N TRP A 50 20.20 7.31 -2.50
CA TRP A 50 19.77 7.22 -3.90
C TRP A 50 19.03 5.92 -4.18
N ARG A 51 19.59 4.78 -3.75
CA ARG A 51 18.96 3.46 -3.94
C ARG A 51 17.65 3.34 -3.18
N ASP A 52 17.59 3.83 -1.95
CA ASP A 52 16.37 3.83 -1.14
C ASP A 52 15.29 4.71 -1.77
N SER A 53 15.66 5.89 -2.26
CA SER A 53 14.75 6.78 -3.00
C SER A 53 14.20 6.11 -4.26
N LYS A 54 15.07 5.49 -5.08
CA LYS A 54 14.66 4.77 -6.30
C LYS A 54 13.78 3.56 -5.99
N ARG A 55 14.07 2.84 -4.90
CA ARG A 55 13.23 1.73 -4.43
C ARG A 55 11.84 2.23 -4.04
N LEU A 56 11.77 3.31 -3.26
CA LEU A 56 10.50 3.91 -2.84
C LEU A 56 9.69 4.40 -4.03
N GLU A 57 10.30 5.13 -4.97
CA GLU A 57 9.66 5.58 -6.22
C GLU A 57 9.03 4.40 -6.98
N ARG A 58 9.77 3.29 -7.11
CA ARG A 58 9.28 2.07 -7.76
C ARG A 58 8.11 1.44 -7.03
N LEU A 59 8.16 1.35 -5.70
CA LEU A 59 7.07 0.81 -4.88
C LEU A 59 5.80 1.67 -4.99
N LEU A 60 5.92 2.98 -4.87
CA LEU A 60 4.79 3.91 -5.00
C LEU A 60 4.17 3.87 -6.40
N LYS A 61 5.00 3.79 -7.45
CA LYS A 61 4.51 3.63 -8.83
C LYS A 61 3.77 2.30 -9.02
N ALA A 62 4.30 1.21 -8.46
CA ALA A 62 3.66 -0.10 -8.51
C ALA A 62 2.35 -0.17 -7.71
N ALA A 63 2.25 0.62 -6.62
CA ALA A 63 1.08 0.66 -5.76
C ALA A 63 -0.20 1.14 -6.43
N ARG A 64 -0.09 1.96 -7.49
CA ARG A 64 -1.25 2.48 -8.25
C ARG A 64 -2.35 3.09 -7.36
N LEU A 65 -1.94 3.76 -6.29
CA LEU A 65 -2.85 4.36 -5.32
C LEU A 65 -3.74 5.39 -6.01
N LYS A 66 -5.05 5.31 -5.77
CA LYS A 66 -6.04 6.27 -6.33
C LYS A 66 -5.82 7.70 -5.86
N VAL A 67 -5.35 7.88 -4.62
CA VAL A 67 -4.97 9.18 -4.06
C VAL A 67 -3.49 9.13 -3.68
N SER A 68 -2.62 9.37 -4.66
CA SER A 68 -1.15 9.34 -4.49
C SER A 68 -0.59 10.49 -3.65
N SER A 69 -1.41 11.46 -3.23
CA SER A 69 -1.05 12.51 -2.27
C SER A 69 -1.46 12.20 -0.84
N ALA A 70 -2.24 11.15 -0.59
CA ALA A 70 -2.73 10.84 0.76
C ALA A 70 -1.60 10.38 1.69
N CYS A 71 -1.34 11.11 2.77
CA CYS A 71 -0.34 10.77 3.77
C CYS A 71 -0.97 10.74 5.17
N LEU A 72 -0.35 10.05 6.14
CA LEU A 72 -0.94 9.92 7.49
C LEU A 72 -0.86 11.24 8.27
N GLU A 73 0.09 12.09 7.92
CA GLU A 73 0.32 13.40 8.49
C GLU A 73 -0.85 14.36 8.23
N ASP A 74 -1.54 14.20 7.10
CA ASP A 74 -2.68 15.02 6.68
C ASP A 74 -4.04 14.49 7.20
N ILE A 75 -4.05 13.56 8.16
CA ILE A 75 -5.29 13.05 8.73
C ILE A 75 -6.07 14.16 9.43
N ASP A 76 -7.32 14.37 9.01
CA ASP A 76 -8.28 15.14 9.78
C ASP A 76 -8.76 14.32 11.01
N TRP A 77 -8.39 14.80 12.20
CA TRP A 77 -8.68 14.20 13.50
C TRP A 77 -9.97 14.70 14.18
N ARG A 78 -10.87 15.38 13.45
CA ARG A 78 -12.18 15.78 14.01
C ARG A 78 -12.87 14.59 14.68
N ALA A 79 -13.34 14.80 15.90
CA ALA A 79 -14.00 13.77 16.72
C ALA A 79 -15.20 13.11 16.02
N SER A 80 -15.87 13.84 15.13
CA SER A 80 -16.99 13.33 14.32
C SER A 80 -16.62 12.12 13.44
N ARG A 81 -15.33 11.90 13.15
CA ARG A 81 -14.85 10.78 12.35
C ARG A 81 -14.72 9.47 13.12
N GLY A 82 -14.67 9.52 14.46
CA GLY A 82 -14.51 8.33 15.30
C GLY A 82 -13.17 7.61 15.11
N LEU A 83 -12.12 8.32 14.69
CA LEU A 83 -10.77 7.79 14.49
C LEU A 83 -9.98 7.79 15.81
N SER A 84 -9.41 6.65 16.19
CA SER A 84 -8.45 6.54 17.29
C SER A 84 -7.04 6.84 16.79
N ARG A 85 -6.34 7.77 17.46
CA ARG A 85 -4.94 8.10 17.16
C ARG A 85 -4.03 6.91 17.44
N GLU A 86 -4.28 6.23 18.55
CA GLU A 86 -3.52 5.07 19.02
C GLU A 86 -3.53 3.96 17.96
N VAL A 87 -4.71 3.65 17.39
CA VAL A 87 -4.85 2.63 16.34
C VAL A 87 -4.09 3.02 15.07
N ILE A 88 -4.24 4.26 14.61
CA ILE A 88 -3.56 4.70 13.38
C ILE A 88 -2.04 4.77 13.58
N THR A 89 -1.56 5.25 14.72
CA THR A 89 -0.12 5.25 15.04
C THR A 89 0.44 3.83 15.10
N SER A 90 -0.30 2.88 15.68
CA SER A 90 0.08 1.46 15.65
C SER A 90 0.15 0.92 14.21
N LEU A 91 -0.86 1.20 13.39
CA LEU A 91 -0.86 0.79 11.98
C LEU A 91 0.27 1.46 11.17
N ALA A 92 0.65 2.69 11.53
CA ALA A 92 1.75 3.42 10.90
C ALA A 92 3.12 2.78 11.13
N GLY A 93 3.27 2.01 12.22
CA GLY A 93 4.48 1.22 12.51
C GLY A 93 4.66 0.00 11.59
N GLY A 94 3.58 -0.46 10.95
CA GLY A 94 3.63 -1.55 9.97
C GLY A 94 3.74 -2.96 10.54
N ASP A 95 3.63 -3.16 11.86
CA ASP A 95 3.68 -4.49 12.46
C ASP A 95 2.56 -5.40 11.96
N TRP A 96 1.37 -4.83 11.72
CA TRP A 96 0.24 -5.57 11.13
C TRP A 96 0.57 -6.17 9.76
N LEU A 97 1.44 -5.51 8.96
CA LEU A 97 1.92 -6.03 7.67
C LEU A 97 2.86 -7.23 7.86
N ARG A 98 3.73 -7.15 8.87
CA ARG A 98 4.70 -8.22 9.18
C ARG A 98 4.02 -9.48 9.70
N HIS A 99 2.91 -9.32 10.42
CA HIS A 99 2.11 -10.42 10.96
C HIS A 99 0.98 -10.87 10.03
N GLY A 100 0.83 -10.26 8.84
CA GLY A 100 -0.22 -10.63 7.89
C GLY A 100 -1.64 -10.33 8.40
N HIS A 101 -1.80 -9.38 9.32
CA HIS A 101 -3.12 -8.97 9.81
C HIS A 101 -3.85 -8.12 8.78
N ASN A 102 -5.18 -8.21 8.73
CA ASN A 102 -5.99 -7.42 7.80
C ASN A 102 -6.46 -6.11 8.44
N VAL A 103 -6.84 -5.14 7.60
CA VAL A 103 -7.44 -3.87 8.05
C VAL A 103 -8.76 -3.66 7.32
N LEU A 104 -9.85 -3.51 8.05
CA LEU A 104 -11.19 -3.31 7.49
C LEU A 104 -11.66 -1.89 7.80
N LEU A 105 -11.78 -1.07 6.75
CA LEU A 105 -12.27 0.30 6.82
C LEU A 105 -13.72 0.36 6.35
N THR A 106 -14.65 0.57 7.28
CA THR A 106 -16.09 0.68 6.98
C THR A 106 -16.63 2.07 7.25
N GLY A 107 -17.80 2.42 6.70
CA GLY A 107 -18.45 3.71 6.94
C GLY A 107 -19.17 4.27 5.70
N ALA A 108 -19.95 5.34 5.88
CA ALA A 108 -20.75 5.94 4.81
C ALA A 108 -19.90 6.49 3.63
N THR A 109 -20.52 6.74 2.48
CA THR A 109 -19.81 7.38 1.35
C THR A 109 -19.23 8.73 1.74
N GLY A 110 -17.97 8.97 1.36
CA GLY A 110 -17.31 10.26 1.56
C GLY A 110 -16.63 10.47 2.92
N CYS A 111 -16.75 9.56 3.89
CA CYS A 111 -16.09 9.68 5.21
C CYS A 111 -14.54 9.51 5.18
N GLY A 112 -13.96 9.22 4.01
CA GLY A 112 -12.51 9.14 3.81
C GLY A 112 -11.90 7.74 3.83
N LYS A 113 -12.68 6.65 3.71
CA LYS A 113 -12.17 5.26 3.68
C LYS A 113 -11.05 5.05 2.65
N THR A 114 -11.32 5.36 1.38
CA THR A 114 -10.36 5.22 0.29
C THR A 114 -9.11 6.08 0.51
N TRP A 115 -9.27 7.30 1.04
CA TRP A 115 -8.15 8.18 1.32
C TRP A 115 -7.26 7.59 2.42
N LEU A 116 -7.85 7.09 3.51
CA LEU A 116 -7.12 6.47 4.61
C LEU A 116 -6.42 5.17 4.17
N ALA A 117 -7.09 4.37 3.33
CA ALA A 117 -6.48 3.20 2.70
C ALA A 117 -5.25 3.59 1.85
N CYS A 118 -5.34 4.66 1.06
CA CYS A 118 -4.21 5.17 0.30
C CYS A 118 -3.10 5.69 1.21
N ALA A 119 -3.43 6.40 2.29
CA ALA A 119 -2.44 6.91 3.25
C ALA A 119 -1.68 5.78 3.96
N LEU A 120 -2.38 4.73 4.39
CA LEU A 120 -1.76 3.52 4.94
C LEU A 120 -0.93 2.78 3.87
N GLY A 121 -1.40 2.74 2.62
CA GLY A 121 -0.64 2.20 1.49
C GLY A 121 0.65 2.98 1.19
N GLN A 122 0.62 4.30 1.29
CA GLN A 122 1.82 5.12 1.17
C GLN A 122 2.80 4.85 2.30
N GLN A 123 2.30 4.78 3.54
CA GLN A 123 3.14 4.48 4.69
C GLN A 123 3.78 3.09 4.57
N ALA A 124 3.02 2.09 4.11
CA ALA A 124 3.54 0.75 3.84
C ALA A 124 4.68 0.79 2.79
N ALA A 125 4.50 1.53 1.70
CA ALA A 125 5.54 1.70 0.69
C ALA A 125 6.80 2.41 1.24
N ARG A 126 6.63 3.42 2.11
CA ARG A 126 7.73 4.12 2.81
C ARG A 126 8.51 3.19 3.74
N LEU A 127 7.83 2.22 4.37
CA LEU A 127 8.46 1.16 5.15
C LEU A 127 9.08 0.05 4.28
N GLY A 128 9.03 0.18 2.95
CA GLY A 128 9.67 -0.73 2.00
C GLY A 128 8.83 -1.92 1.58
N PHE A 129 7.54 -1.96 1.94
CA PHE A 129 6.59 -3.01 1.57
C PHE A 129 6.03 -2.80 0.16
N SER A 130 5.80 -3.90 -0.55
CA SER A 130 5.10 -3.95 -1.84
C SER A 130 3.59 -3.81 -1.64
N VAL A 131 3.00 -2.84 -2.36
CA VAL A 131 1.59 -2.49 -2.23
C VAL A 131 0.94 -2.59 -3.61
N LEU A 132 -0.34 -2.94 -3.66
CA LEU A 132 -1.20 -2.72 -4.82
C LEU A 132 -2.57 -2.24 -4.36
N TYR A 133 -3.04 -1.16 -4.96
CA TYR A 133 -4.41 -0.71 -4.86
C TYR A 133 -5.22 -1.15 -6.06
N THR A 134 -6.43 -1.65 -5.81
CA THR A 134 -7.44 -1.90 -6.84
C THR A 134 -8.84 -1.72 -6.26
N ARG A 135 -9.83 -1.47 -7.14
CA ARG A 135 -11.24 -1.56 -6.74
C ARG A 135 -11.67 -3.01 -6.82
N ALA A 136 -12.37 -3.50 -5.80
CA ALA A 136 -12.82 -4.89 -5.74
C ALA A 136 -13.58 -5.33 -7.00
N PRO A 137 -14.58 -4.57 -7.53
CA PRO A 137 -15.27 -4.97 -8.76
C PRO A 137 -14.36 -5.08 -9.99
N ARG A 138 -13.33 -4.23 -10.06
CA ARG A 138 -12.36 -4.26 -11.18
C ARG A 138 -11.45 -5.48 -11.07
N LEU A 139 -11.03 -5.84 -9.85
CA LEU A 139 -10.20 -7.01 -9.63
C LEU A 139 -10.98 -8.29 -9.94
N LEU A 140 -12.22 -8.42 -9.48
CA LEU A 140 -13.04 -9.60 -9.72
C LEU A 140 -13.29 -9.81 -11.22
N GLN A 141 -13.58 -8.73 -11.96
CA GLN A 141 -13.66 -8.78 -13.42
C GLN A 141 -12.33 -9.20 -14.08
N GLU A 142 -11.20 -8.73 -13.56
CA GLU A 142 -9.87 -9.11 -14.04
C GLU A 142 -9.59 -10.61 -13.81
N LEU A 143 -9.97 -11.15 -12.65
CA LEU A 143 -9.84 -12.58 -12.34
C LEU A 143 -10.74 -13.43 -13.24
N HIS A 144 -11.98 -12.98 -13.48
CA HIS A 144 -12.89 -13.67 -14.40
C HIS A 144 -12.32 -13.78 -15.83
N VAL A 145 -11.70 -12.70 -16.35
CA VAL A 145 -11.02 -12.75 -17.66
C VAL A 145 -9.82 -13.71 -17.61
N ALA A 146 -9.05 -13.68 -16.51
CA ALA A 146 -7.89 -14.55 -16.32
C ALA A 146 -8.26 -16.04 -16.22
N HIS A 147 -9.48 -16.36 -15.76
CA HIS A 147 -10.04 -17.70 -15.84
C HIS A 147 -10.23 -18.15 -17.29
N GLY A 148 -10.81 -17.27 -18.13
CA GLY A 148 -11.10 -17.59 -19.53
C GLY A 148 -9.87 -17.75 -20.41
N ASP A 149 -8.78 -17.04 -20.11
CA ASP A 149 -7.53 -17.08 -20.89
C ASP A 149 -6.44 -17.99 -20.28
N GLY A 150 -6.73 -18.65 -19.15
CA GLY A 150 -5.81 -19.57 -18.47
C GLY A 150 -4.70 -18.88 -17.68
N SER A 151 -4.74 -17.56 -17.49
CA SER A 151 -3.72 -16.80 -16.76
C SER A 151 -3.99 -16.62 -15.27
N LEU A 152 -5.13 -17.11 -14.75
CA LEU A 152 -5.56 -16.94 -13.36
C LEU A 152 -4.47 -17.29 -12.34
N GLY A 153 -3.93 -18.52 -12.37
CA GLY A 153 -2.96 -18.97 -11.37
C GLY A 153 -1.71 -18.08 -11.33
N LYS A 154 -1.27 -17.57 -12.48
CA LYS A 154 -0.18 -16.59 -12.54
C LYS A 154 -0.58 -15.27 -11.88
N ARG A 155 -1.82 -14.82 -12.07
CA ARG A 155 -2.33 -13.58 -11.48
C ARG A 155 -2.50 -13.69 -9.97
N LEU A 156 -3.07 -14.78 -9.48
CA LEU A 156 -3.19 -15.07 -8.05
C LEU A 156 -1.80 -15.12 -7.39
N ALA A 157 -0.84 -15.84 -7.98
CA ALA A 157 0.54 -15.87 -7.48
C ALA A 157 1.22 -14.48 -7.44
N GLN A 158 0.90 -13.59 -8.38
CA GLN A 158 1.38 -12.20 -8.33
C GLN A 158 0.74 -11.42 -7.18
N LEU A 159 -0.57 -11.57 -6.98
CA LEU A 159 -1.30 -10.88 -5.92
C LEU A 159 -0.86 -11.40 -4.54
N ALA A 160 -0.69 -12.71 -4.39
CA ALA A 160 -0.22 -13.37 -3.18
C ALA A 160 1.15 -12.85 -2.70
N ARG A 161 2.04 -12.46 -3.62
CA ARG A 161 3.39 -11.95 -3.27
C ARG A 161 3.42 -10.51 -2.76
N LEU A 162 2.33 -9.77 -2.86
CA LEU A 162 2.26 -8.40 -2.37
C LEU A 162 2.15 -8.38 -0.85
N ASP A 163 3.00 -7.59 -0.19
CA ASP A 163 2.93 -7.37 1.26
C ASP A 163 1.57 -6.78 1.67
N LEU A 164 1.04 -5.85 0.85
CA LEU A 164 -0.27 -5.25 1.05
C LEU A 164 -1.10 -5.23 -0.24
N LEU A 165 -2.29 -5.82 -0.18
CA LEU A 165 -3.33 -5.68 -1.20
C LEU A 165 -4.46 -4.82 -0.66
N ILE A 166 -4.75 -3.70 -1.33
CA ILE A 166 -5.87 -2.81 -0.99
C ILE A 166 -7.03 -3.10 -1.93
N LEU A 167 -8.15 -3.58 -1.37
CA LEU A 167 -9.42 -3.81 -2.05
C LEU A 167 -10.39 -2.69 -1.69
N ASP A 168 -10.46 -1.67 -2.54
CA ASP A 168 -11.37 -0.54 -2.35
C ASP A 168 -12.77 -0.86 -2.88
N ASP A 169 -13.79 -0.22 -2.31
CA ASP A 169 -15.17 -0.32 -2.81
C ASP A 169 -15.76 -1.76 -2.74
N PHE A 170 -15.41 -2.50 -1.68
CA PHE A 170 -15.92 -3.86 -1.41
C PHE A 170 -17.41 -3.83 -1.05
N GLY A 171 -18.20 -4.72 -1.64
CA GLY A 171 -19.64 -4.83 -1.35
C GLY A 171 -20.52 -3.74 -1.95
N ILE A 172 -20.09 -3.06 -3.04
CA ILE A 172 -20.92 -2.04 -3.71
C ILE A 172 -21.95 -2.64 -4.67
N ALA A 173 -21.64 -3.78 -5.28
CA ALA A 173 -22.52 -4.47 -6.23
C ALA A 173 -22.75 -5.92 -5.75
N PRO A 174 -23.85 -6.58 -6.18
CA PRO A 174 -24.01 -8.02 -5.96
C PRO A 174 -22.82 -8.80 -6.51
N ILE A 175 -22.40 -9.83 -5.79
CA ILE A 175 -21.27 -10.68 -6.19
C ILE A 175 -21.75 -11.96 -6.90
N ALA A 176 -21.21 -12.21 -8.08
CA ALA A 176 -21.53 -13.42 -8.83
C ALA A 176 -20.90 -14.67 -8.17
N ALA A 177 -21.45 -15.86 -8.48
CA ALA A 177 -20.98 -17.10 -7.87
C ALA A 177 -19.49 -17.38 -8.17
N HIS A 178 -19.02 -17.15 -9.40
CA HIS A 178 -17.60 -17.32 -9.73
C HIS A 178 -16.72 -16.32 -8.97
N GLU A 179 -17.11 -15.04 -8.90
CA GLU A 179 -16.35 -14.00 -8.19
C GLU A 179 -16.12 -14.33 -6.70
N ARG A 180 -17.05 -15.06 -6.05
CA ARG A 180 -16.86 -15.53 -4.66
C ARG A 180 -15.76 -16.58 -4.56
N ASN A 181 -15.70 -17.50 -5.52
CA ASN A 181 -14.67 -18.54 -5.55
C ASN A 181 -13.30 -17.91 -5.82
N ASP A 182 -13.21 -17.01 -6.80
CA ASP A 182 -11.98 -16.27 -7.12
C ASP A 182 -11.51 -15.42 -5.93
N LEU A 183 -12.46 -14.80 -5.22
CA LEU A 183 -12.18 -14.04 -4.00
C LEU A 183 -11.67 -14.95 -2.88
N LEU A 184 -12.27 -16.12 -2.69
CA LEU A 184 -11.81 -17.08 -1.69
C LEU A 184 -10.37 -17.52 -2.01
N GLU A 185 -10.10 -17.97 -3.23
CA GLU A 185 -8.76 -18.43 -3.65
C GLU A 185 -7.69 -17.34 -3.43
N LEU A 186 -8.00 -16.09 -3.79
CA LEU A 186 -7.13 -14.94 -3.54
C LEU A 186 -6.83 -14.73 -2.04
N LEU A 187 -7.82 -14.95 -1.17
CA LEU A 187 -7.69 -14.73 0.28
C LEU A 187 -6.99 -15.91 0.96
N ASP A 188 -7.23 -17.14 0.53
CA ASP A 188 -6.52 -18.35 0.97
C ASP A 188 -5.01 -18.20 0.78
N ASP A 189 -4.60 -17.71 -0.39
CA ASP A 189 -3.18 -17.47 -0.72
C ASP A 189 -2.50 -16.42 0.18
N ARG A 190 -3.29 -15.62 0.91
CA ARG A 190 -2.80 -14.45 1.67
C ARG A 190 -2.96 -14.58 3.18
N VAL A 191 -3.98 -15.30 3.65
CA VAL A 191 -4.30 -15.40 5.08
C VAL A 191 -3.08 -15.88 5.88
N GLY A 192 -2.80 -15.21 7.00
CA GLY A 192 -1.68 -15.55 7.90
C GLY A 192 -0.27 -15.26 7.35
N THR A 193 -0.14 -14.81 6.10
CA THR A 193 1.19 -14.51 5.50
C THR A 193 1.30 -13.07 4.99
N ARG A 194 0.21 -12.49 4.50
CA ARG A 194 0.18 -11.18 3.83
C ARG A 194 -1.09 -10.42 4.17
N SER A 195 -0.98 -9.09 4.24
CA SER A 195 -2.09 -8.27 4.70
C SER A 195 -3.00 -7.80 3.58
N THR A 196 -4.29 -7.80 3.85
CA THR A 196 -5.31 -7.23 2.95
C THR A 196 -6.02 -6.09 3.66
N LEU A 197 -6.09 -4.93 3.02
CA LEU A 197 -6.86 -3.79 3.49
C LEU A 197 -8.11 -3.65 2.64
N ILE A 198 -9.27 -3.72 3.27
CA ILE A 198 -10.56 -3.66 2.59
C ILE A 198 -11.28 -2.38 2.97
N THR A 199 -11.82 -1.66 1.99
CA THR A 199 -12.77 -0.57 2.24
C THR A 199 -14.17 -0.99 1.83
N SER A 200 -15.17 -0.71 2.67
CA SER A 200 -16.57 -1.01 2.35
C SER A 200 -17.52 0.04 2.89
N GLN A 201 -18.63 0.24 2.20
CA GLN A 201 -19.77 0.98 2.75
C GLN A 201 -20.67 0.09 3.60
N LEU A 202 -20.68 -1.21 3.33
CA LEU A 202 -21.41 -2.19 4.12
C LEU A 202 -20.67 -2.43 5.44
N PRO A 203 -21.39 -2.45 6.57
CA PRO A 203 -20.82 -2.91 7.82
C PRO A 203 -20.41 -4.39 7.68
N VAL A 204 -19.36 -4.81 8.40
CA VAL A 204 -18.85 -6.19 8.34
C VAL A 204 -19.94 -7.23 8.65
N THR A 205 -20.88 -6.89 9.53
CA THR A 205 -22.03 -7.75 9.88
C THR A 205 -22.96 -8.04 8.71
N ALA A 206 -22.96 -7.22 7.65
CA ALA A 206 -23.77 -7.42 6.45
C ALA A 206 -23.03 -8.21 5.35
N TRP A 207 -21.73 -8.48 5.51
CA TRP A 207 -20.94 -9.14 4.46
C TRP A 207 -21.35 -10.60 4.24
N HIS A 208 -21.71 -11.33 5.31
CA HIS A 208 -22.21 -12.70 5.19
C HIS A 208 -23.46 -12.75 4.31
N ALA A 209 -24.42 -11.86 4.55
CA ALA A 209 -25.64 -11.77 3.76
C ALA A 209 -25.37 -11.30 2.32
N TRP A 210 -24.41 -10.39 2.11
CA TRP A 210 -24.04 -9.92 0.78
C TRP A 210 -23.35 -10.99 -0.08
N LEU A 211 -22.58 -11.90 0.52
CA LEU A 211 -21.96 -13.02 -0.19
C LEU A 211 -22.99 -14.03 -0.69
N ASP A 212 -24.16 -14.12 -0.05
CA ASP A 212 -25.32 -14.89 -0.52
C ASP A 212 -25.01 -16.36 -0.88
N GLU A 213 -24.11 -16.99 -0.11
CA GLU A 213 -23.92 -18.45 -0.01
C GLU A 213 -23.22 -18.75 1.32
N PRO A 214 -23.89 -19.42 2.28
CA PRO A 214 -23.38 -19.54 3.65
C PRO A 214 -21.98 -20.15 3.77
N THR A 215 -21.67 -21.18 2.99
CA THR A 215 -20.43 -21.95 3.15
C THR A 215 -19.20 -21.13 2.75
N LEU A 216 -19.24 -20.50 1.58
CA LEU A 216 -18.23 -19.59 1.07
C LEU A 216 -18.20 -18.31 1.90
N ALA A 217 -19.37 -17.84 2.38
CA ALA A 217 -19.42 -16.67 3.25
C ALA A 217 -18.62 -16.89 4.53
N ASP A 218 -18.83 -18.01 5.21
CA ASP A 218 -18.07 -18.38 6.40
C ASP A 218 -16.57 -18.50 6.09
N ALA A 219 -16.21 -19.19 5.00
CA ALA A 219 -14.81 -19.37 4.60
C ALA A 219 -14.09 -18.03 4.31
N ILE A 220 -14.73 -17.16 3.53
CA ILE A 220 -14.19 -15.83 3.17
C ILE A 220 -14.07 -14.95 4.42
N LEU A 221 -15.11 -14.92 5.26
CA LEU A 221 -15.11 -14.08 6.45
C LEU A 221 -14.09 -14.55 7.48
N ASP A 222 -13.88 -15.85 7.64
CA ASP A 222 -12.83 -16.37 8.51
C ASP A 222 -11.45 -15.80 8.12
N ARG A 223 -11.12 -15.78 6.82
CA ARG A 223 -9.83 -15.27 6.31
C ARG A 223 -9.68 -13.76 6.40
N ILE A 224 -10.77 -13.02 6.23
CA ILE A 224 -10.72 -11.55 6.22
C ILE A 224 -10.82 -10.98 7.65
N VAL A 225 -11.75 -11.51 8.44
CA VAL A 225 -12.22 -10.89 9.68
C VAL A 225 -11.40 -11.36 10.88
N HIS A 226 -10.92 -12.60 10.88
CA HIS A 226 -10.08 -13.12 11.95
C HIS A 226 -8.76 -12.32 12.03
N GLY A 227 -8.37 -11.89 13.23
CA GLY A 227 -7.15 -11.10 13.43
C GLY A 227 -7.15 -9.71 12.77
N SER A 228 -8.29 -9.21 12.28
CA SER A 228 -8.36 -7.94 11.58
C SER A 228 -8.54 -6.72 12.49
N HIS A 229 -7.89 -5.62 12.12
CA HIS A 229 -8.18 -4.30 12.69
C HIS A 229 -9.42 -3.70 12.02
N LYS A 230 -10.48 -3.48 12.80
CA LYS A 230 -11.77 -2.98 12.30
C LYS A 230 -11.93 -1.51 12.65
N ILE A 231 -12.02 -0.65 11.65
CA ILE A 231 -12.18 0.80 11.81
C ILE A 231 -13.46 1.22 11.11
N ALA A 232 -14.47 1.61 11.89
CA ALA A 232 -15.73 2.15 11.40
C ALA A 232 -15.68 3.68 11.41
N LEU A 233 -15.44 4.28 10.24
CA LEU A 233 -15.44 5.73 10.06
C LEU A 233 -16.85 6.30 10.17
N LYS A 234 -16.96 7.37 10.94
CA LYS A 234 -18.18 8.15 11.12
C LYS A 234 -18.04 9.53 10.46
N GLY A 235 -19.09 10.33 10.55
CA GLY A 235 -19.08 11.72 10.11
C GLY A 235 -19.53 11.95 8.68
N GLU A 236 -19.64 13.23 8.32
CA GLU A 236 -20.12 13.67 7.02
C GLU A 236 -19.09 13.46 5.90
N SER A 237 -19.53 13.67 4.66
CA SER A 237 -18.67 13.55 3.49
C SER A 237 -17.58 14.62 3.50
N MET A 238 -16.32 14.18 3.56
CA MET A 238 -15.12 15.03 3.47
C MET A 238 -15.07 15.82 2.16
N ARG A 239 -15.71 15.32 1.10
CA ARG A 239 -15.77 16.00 -0.21
C ARG A 239 -16.59 17.30 -0.18
N LYS A 240 -17.54 17.43 0.74
CA LYS A 240 -18.32 18.66 0.93
C LYS A 240 -17.50 19.72 1.67
N LEU A 241 -16.68 19.28 2.63
CA LEU A 241 -15.86 20.16 3.46
C LEU A 241 -14.71 20.80 2.67
N THR A 242 -14.10 20.09 1.72
CA THR A 242 -13.04 20.66 0.87
C THR A 242 -13.54 21.69 -0.15
N LYS A 243 -14.85 21.71 -0.46
CA LYS A 243 -15.45 22.71 -1.36
C LYS A 243 -15.94 23.98 -0.64
N ALA A 244 -15.97 23.96 0.69
CA ALA A 244 -16.48 25.06 1.51
C ALA A 244 -15.36 26.00 2.02
N VAL A 245 -14.15 25.83 1.49
CA VAL A 245 -12.95 26.67 1.72
C VAL A 245 -12.47 27.15 0.36
#